data_AF-A0A8X6H6W2-F1
#
_entry.id   AF-A0A8X6H6W2-F1
#
_cell.length_a   1.000
_cell.length_b   1.000
_cell.length_c   1.000
_cell.angle_alpha   90.00
_cell.angle_beta   90.00
_cell.angle_gamma   90.00
#
_symmetry.space_group_name_H-M   'P 1'
#
loop_
_entity.id
_entity.type
_entity.pdbx_description
1 polymer ?
#
loop_
_entity_poly.entity_id
_entity_poly.type
_entity_poly.pdbx_seq_one_letter_code
_entity_poly.pdbx_strand_id
1 'polypeptide(L)'
;MEAIDKVRAKRKVVCFASTKFVNKSKSFLETFDSQNETHQEQLSENLLNFDGNQIELQTLNKEDLSQLAVNSKDANESNVRTNNPALSLNLPKLRIPNFSDNSSTYLESINGFTNAIDANESLSNVDKFIYLISFLSGEASKIVSGFALTKDYFKSHV
;
A
#
# COMPACT_ATOMS: atom_id res chain seq x y z
N MET A 1 -55.49 -34.78 4.03
CA MET A 1 -54.31 -35.25 3.26
C MET A 1 -53.67 -34.10 2.47
N GLU A 2 -54.46 -33.33 1.73
CA GLU A 2 -54.02 -32.24 0.83
C GLU A 2 -53.13 -31.13 1.46
N ALA A 3 -53.41 -30.69 2.69
CA ALA A 3 -52.65 -29.61 3.33
C ALA A 3 -51.19 -29.98 3.63
N ILE A 4 -50.93 -31.25 3.98
CA ILE A 4 -49.59 -31.76 4.29
C ILE A 4 -48.73 -31.81 3.03
N ASP A 5 -49.32 -32.22 1.90
CA ASP A 5 -48.61 -32.27 0.62
C ASP A 5 -48.25 -30.88 0.09
N LYS A 6 -49.12 -29.88 0.31
CA LYS A 6 -48.84 -28.48 -0.03
C LYS A 6 -47.67 -27.91 0.79
N VAL A 7 -47.59 -28.22 2.08
CA VAL A 7 -46.45 -27.84 2.93
C VAL A 7 -45.16 -28.52 2.49
N ARG A 8 -45.22 -29.82 2.17
CA ARG A 8 -44.07 -30.58 1.65
C ARG A 8 -43.56 -30.01 0.32
N ALA A 9 -44.47 -29.63 -0.58
CA ALA A 9 -44.12 -29.00 -1.85
C ALA A 9 -43.41 -27.66 -1.65
N LYS A 10 -43.96 -26.78 -0.81
CA LYS A 10 -43.33 -25.49 -0.45
C LYS A 10 -41.94 -25.70 0.16
N ARG A 11 -41.79 -26.66 1.08
CA ARG A 11 -40.49 -27.01 1.69
C ARG A 11 -39.46 -27.42 0.64
N LYS A 12 -39.83 -28.25 -0.33
CA LYS A 12 -38.93 -28.67 -1.42
C LYS A 12 -38.46 -27.46 -2.25
N VAL A 13 -39.36 -26.54 -2.59
CA VAL A 13 -39.01 -25.33 -3.36
C VAL A 13 -38.04 -24.45 -2.57
N VAL A 14 -38.28 -24.25 -1.26
CA VAL A 14 -37.39 -23.46 -0.40
C VAL A 14 -36.02 -24.12 -0.27
N CYS A 15 -35.96 -25.43 -0.04
CA CYS A 15 -34.69 -26.15 0.01
C CYS A 15 -33.91 -26.03 -1.30
N PHE A 16 -34.59 -26.19 -2.45
CA PHE A 16 -33.95 -26.05 -3.77
C PHE A 16 -33.40 -24.63 -3.99
N ALA A 17 -34.19 -23.60 -3.65
CA ALA A 17 -33.75 -22.22 -3.76
C ALA A 17 -32.55 -21.93 -2.84
N SER A 18 -32.58 -22.44 -1.60
CA SER A 18 -31.48 -22.32 -0.64
C SER A 18 -30.20 -23.00 -1.15
N THR A 19 -30.28 -24.25 -1.64
CA THR A 19 -29.13 -24.93 -2.24
C THR A 19 -28.58 -24.18 -3.45
N LYS A 20 -29.45 -23.66 -4.32
CA LYS A 20 -29.02 -22.87 -5.49
C LYS A 20 -28.30 -21.59 -5.06
N PHE A 21 -28.79 -20.90 -4.04
CA PHE A 21 -28.14 -19.71 -3.47
C PHE A 21 -26.76 -20.05 -2.90
N VAL A 22 -26.68 -21.06 -2.02
CA VAL A 22 -25.41 -21.50 -1.41
C VAL A 22 -24.39 -21.88 -2.46
N ASN A 23 -24.79 -22.64 -3.48
CA ASN A 23 -23.90 -23.03 -4.57
C ASN A 23 -23.42 -21.82 -5.39
N LYS A 24 -24.31 -20.85 -5.63
CA LYS A 24 -23.93 -19.62 -6.35
C LYS A 24 -22.94 -18.79 -5.53
N SER A 25 -23.17 -18.64 -4.23
CA SER A 25 -22.22 -18.00 -3.32
C SER A 25 -20.87 -18.73 -3.32
N LYS A 26 -20.87 -20.07 -3.19
CA LYS A 26 -19.63 -20.88 -3.23
C LYS A 26 -18.84 -20.65 -4.52
N SER A 27 -19.51 -20.69 -5.68
CA SER A 27 -18.85 -20.44 -6.96
C SER A 27 -18.27 -19.03 -7.07
N PHE A 28 -18.92 -18.03 -6.45
CA PHE A 28 -18.44 -16.66 -6.44
C PHE A 28 -17.18 -16.53 -5.57
N LEU A 29 -17.17 -17.13 -4.38
CA LEU A 29 -15.98 -17.17 -3.52
C LEU A 29 -14.81 -17.87 -4.19
N GLU A 30 -15.04 -19.04 -4.79
CA GLU A 30 -13.98 -19.78 -5.51
C GLU A 30 -13.38 -18.94 -6.65
N THR A 31 -14.22 -18.22 -7.40
CA THR A 31 -13.75 -17.32 -8.47
C THR A 31 -12.90 -16.17 -7.90
N PHE A 32 -13.33 -15.58 -6.80
CA PHE A 32 -12.62 -14.48 -6.15
C PHE A 32 -11.24 -14.93 -5.64
N ASP A 33 -11.16 -16.10 -5.00
CA ASP A 33 -9.92 -16.67 -4.50
C ASP A 33 -8.93 -16.94 -5.65
N SER A 34 -9.39 -17.55 -6.74
CA SER A 34 -8.55 -17.80 -7.93
C SER A 34 -8.03 -16.52 -8.59
N GLN A 35 -8.85 -15.46 -8.65
CA GLN A 35 -8.41 -14.17 -9.19
C GLN A 35 -7.32 -13.54 -8.32
N ASN A 36 -7.49 -13.59 -7.00
CA ASN A 36 -6.51 -13.05 -6.07
C ASN A 36 -5.16 -13.79 -6.18
N GLU A 37 -5.18 -15.13 -6.28
CA GLU A 37 -3.97 -15.93 -6.49
C GLU A 37 -3.26 -15.57 -7.82
N THR A 38 -4.03 -15.40 -8.90
CA THR A 38 -3.49 -14.96 -10.21
C THR A 38 -2.82 -13.59 -10.12
N HIS A 39 -3.43 -12.63 -9.41
CA HIS A 39 -2.85 -11.30 -9.24
C HIS A 39 -1.56 -11.33 -8.41
N GLN A 40 -1.49 -12.20 -7.39
CA GLN A 40 -0.26 -12.40 -6.60
C GLN A 40 0.87 -12.98 -7.46
N GLU A 41 0.57 -13.97 -8.30
CA GLU A 41 1.54 -14.59 -9.19
C GLU A 41 2.08 -13.57 -10.22
N GLN A 42 1.20 -12.77 -10.82
CA GLN A 42 1.59 -11.68 -11.73
C GLN A 42 2.48 -10.62 -11.07
N LEU A 43 2.20 -10.25 -9.81
CA LEU A 43 3.05 -9.33 -9.07
C LEU A 43 4.43 -9.94 -8.82
N SER A 44 4.50 -11.23 -8.50
CA SER A 44 5.75 -11.94 -8.27
C SER A 44 6.62 -12.04 -9.55
N GLU A 45 6.01 -12.33 -10.70
CA GLU A 45 6.74 -12.37 -11.98
C GLU A 45 7.28 -11.00 -12.38
N ASN A 46 6.48 -9.95 -12.23
CA ASN A 46 6.92 -8.59 -12.52
C ASN A 46 8.08 -8.14 -11.62
N LEU A 47 8.09 -8.56 -10.35
CA LEU A 47 9.16 -8.23 -9.41
C LEU A 47 10.48 -8.94 -9.77
N LEU A 48 10.42 -10.22 -10.17
CA LEU A 48 11.57 -10.96 -10.69
C LEU A 48 12.15 -10.32 -11.95
N ASN A 49 11.29 -9.88 -12.87
CA ASN A 49 11.71 -9.19 -14.09
C ASN A 49 12.36 -7.84 -13.80
N PHE A 50 11.90 -7.12 -12.77
CA PHE A 50 12.50 -5.85 -12.34
C PHE A 50 13.92 -6.05 -11.77
N ASP A 51 14.13 -7.05 -10.91
CA ASP A 51 15.45 -7.37 -10.35
C ASP A 51 16.46 -7.78 -11.43
N GLY A 52 16.03 -8.55 -12.43
CA GLY A 52 16.86 -8.93 -13.58
C GLY A 52 17.34 -7.71 -14.38
N ASN A 53 16.42 -6.80 -14.70
CA ASN A 53 16.74 -5.56 -15.44
C ASN A 53 17.67 -4.63 -14.63
N GLN A 54 17.54 -4.59 -13.29
CA GLN A 54 18.42 -3.81 -12.43
C GLN A 54 19.86 -4.35 -12.43
N ILE A 55 20.02 -5.68 -12.39
CA ILE A 55 21.33 -6.33 -12.46
C ILE A 55 22.01 -6.03 -13.80
N GLU A 56 21.27 -6.08 -14.91
CA GLU A 56 21.80 -5.82 -16.26
C GLU A 56 22.31 -4.37 -16.42
N LEU A 57 21.57 -3.38 -15.90
CA LEU A 57 22.01 -1.97 -15.88
C LEU A 57 23.25 -1.75 -14.98
N GLN A 58 23.35 -2.48 -13.87
CA GLN A 58 24.52 -2.42 -12.99
C GLN A 58 25.76 -3.08 -13.60
N THR A 59 25.59 -4.14 -14.41
CA THR A 59 26.70 -4.79 -15.12
C THR A 59 27.22 -3.94 -16.27
N LEU A 60 26.34 -3.34 -17.08
CA LEU A 60 26.73 -2.43 -18.16
C LEU A 60 27.50 -1.21 -17.63
N ASN A 61 27.06 -0.64 -16.51
CA ASN A 61 27.74 0.52 -15.91
C ASN A 61 29.13 0.15 -15.33
N LYS A 62 29.36 -1.10 -14.91
CA LYS A 62 30.68 -1.56 -14.41
C LYS A 62 31.70 -1.79 -15.53
N GLU A 63 31.24 -2.17 -16.73
CA GLU A 63 32.09 -2.38 -17.90
C GLU A 63 32.64 -1.04 -18.45
N ASP A 64 31.85 0.04 -18.36
CA ASP A 64 32.30 1.39 -18.75
C ASP A 64 33.24 2.05 -17.71
N LEU A 65 33.03 1.79 -16.40
CA LEU A 65 33.86 2.37 -15.33
C LEU A 65 35.29 1.78 -15.25
N SER A 66 35.51 0.57 -15.77
CA SER A 66 36.83 -0.08 -15.77
C SER A 66 37.78 0.47 -16.85
N GLN A 67 37.29 1.26 -17.80
CA GLN A 67 38.12 1.93 -18.83
C GLN A 67 38.52 3.38 -18.48
N LEU A 68 37.97 3.97 -17.43
CA LEU A 68 38.27 5.35 -17.01
C LEU A 68 39.36 5.45 -15.92
N ALA A 69 39.80 4.33 -15.32
CA ALA A 69 40.79 4.31 -14.24
C ALA A 69 42.25 4.47 -14.71
N VAL A 70 42.49 4.60 -16.02
CA VAL A 70 43.80 4.98 -16.57
C VAL A 70 43.70 6.42 -17.04
N ASN A 71 43.78 7.39 -16.12
CA ASN A 71 44.47 8.67 -16.32
C ASN A 71 44.27 9.63 -15.13
N SER A 72 45.37 10.33 -14.79
CA SER A 72 45.52 11.49 -13.91
C SER A 72 45.63 11.26 -12.38
N LYS A 73 46.89 11.16 -11.95
CA LYS A 73 47.38 11.78 -10.71
C LYS A 73 47.50 13.29 -10.95
N ASP A 74 46.84 14.13 -10.16
CA ASP A 74 47.48 15.31 -9.54
C ASP A 74 46.57 15.95 -8.47
N ALA A 75 47.22 16.68 -7.56
CA ALA A 75 46.74 17.24 -6.30
C ALA A 75 45.69 18.38 -6.42
N ASN A 76 44.81 18.53 -5.42
CA ASN A 76 45.00 19.53 -4.36
C ASN A 76 43.76 19.66 -3.46
N GLU A 77 44.08 19.81 -2.18
CA GLU A 77 43.24 20.13 -1.05
C GLU A 77 42.56 21.50 -1.20
N SER A 78 41.24 21.57 -1.09
CA SER A 78 40.57 22.78 -0.60
C SER A 78 39.25 22.43 0.08
N ASN A 79 39.23 22.72 1.37
CA ASN A 79 38.14 22.54 2.31
C ASN A 79 37.08 23.62 2.05
N VAL A 80 36.03 23.31 1.30
CA VAL A 80 34.86 24.19 1.15
C VAL A 80 33.73 23.66 2.01
N ARG A 81 33.65 24.18 3.24
CA ARG A 81 32.42 24.12 4.05
C ARG A 81 31.37 24.98 3.35
N THR A 82 30.49 24.35 2.58
CA THR A 82 29.28 24.97 2.07
C THR A 82 28.30 25.17 3.22
N ASN A 83 28.45 26.29 3.93
CA ASN A 83 27.35 26.89 4.69
C ASN A 83 26.32 27.38 3.67
N ASN A 84 25.49 26.47 3.16
CA ASN A 84 24.28 26.87 2.48
C ASN A 84 23.31 27.34 3.57
N PRO A 85 22.95 28.63 3.64
CA PRO A 85 21.75 29.01 4.36
C PRO A 85 20.62 28.33 3.62
N ALA A 86 20.08 27.25 4.18
CA ALA A 86 18.85 26.65 3.68
C ALA A 86 17.86 27.79 3.53
N LEU A 87 17.54 28.14 2.28
CA LEU A 87 16.49 29.08 1.93
C LEU A 87 15.23 28.52 2.59
N SER A 88 14.91 29.05 3.76
CA SER A 88 13.68 28.73 4.48
C SER A 88 12.55 29.43 3.73
N LEU A 89 12.23 28.88 2.56
CA LEU A 89 10.98 29.12 1.86
C LEU A 89 9.89 28.77 2.87
N ASN A 90 9.27 29.79 3.43
CA ASN A 90 8.19 29.63 4.38
C ASN A 90 6.96 29.23 3.57
N LEU A 91 6.90 27.94 3.21
CA LEU A 91 5.78 27.37 2.48
C LEU A 91 4.52 27.53 3.33
N PRO A 92 3.36 27.84 2.70
CA PRO A 92 2.09 27.77 3.40
C PRO A 92 1.99 26.42 4.12
N LYS A 93 1.56 26.42 5.39
CA LYS A 93 1.37 25.17 6.14
C LYS A 93 0.54 24.22 5.28
N LEU A 94 1.16 23.11 4.90
CA LEU A 94 0.54 22.09 4.07
C LEU A 94 -0.72 21.60 4.79
N ARG A 95 -1.89 21.98 4.26
CA ARG A 95 -3.17 21.45 4.72
C ARG A 95 -3.45 20.23 3.87
N ILE A 96 -3.21 19.05 4.41
CA ILE A 96 -3.63 17.82 3.75
C ILE A 96 -5.17 17.75 3.91
N PRO A 97 -5.95 17.78 2.82
CA PRO A 97 -7.40 17.79 2.91
C PRO A 97 -7.91 16.48 3.51
N ASN A 98 -8.73 16.58 4.56
CA ASN A 98 -9.22 15.40 5.27
C ASN A 98 -9.99 14.45 4.34
N PHE A 99 -9.74 13.16 4.48
CA PHE A 99 -10.48 12.12 3.77
C PHE A 99 -11.86 11.92 4.40
N SER A 100 -12.93 12.17 3.63
CA SER A 100 -14.33 12.15 4.08
C SER A 100 -15.14 10.97 3.51
N ASP A 101 -14.56 9.77 3.47
CA ASP A 101 -15.23 8.53 3.05
C ASP A 101 -15.69 8.49 1.57
N ASN A 102 -15.16 9.34 0.69
CA ASN A 102 -15.41 9.28 -0.75
C ASN A 102 -14.38 8.39 -1.46
N SER A 103 -14.81 7.23 -1.95
CA SER A 103 -13.94 6.25 -2.63
C SER A 103 -13.21 6.82 -3.86
N SER A 104 -13.79 7.81 -4.55
CA SER A 104 -13.16 8.44 -5.72
C SER A 104 -11.97 9.33 -5.36
N THR A 105 -11.92 9.86 -4.13
CA THR A 105 -10.83 10.73 -3.67
C THR A 105 -9.81 9.99 -2.80
N TYR A 106 -10.01 8.69 -2.56
CA TYR A 106 -9.14 7.87 -1.71
C TYR A 106 -7.69 7.86 -2.19
N LEU A 107 -7.45 7.58 -3.48
CA LEU A 107 -6.10 7.52 -4.04
C LEU A 107 -5.35 8.85 -3.93
N GLU A 108 -6.01 9.96 -4.25
CA GLU A 108 -5.42 11.29 -4.17
C GLU A 108 -5.08 11.65 -2.71
N SER A 109 -5.99 11.30 -1.79
CA SER A 109 -5.81 11.54 -0.35
C SER A 109 -4.65 10.73 0.23
N ILE A 110 -4.57 9.43 -0.07
CA ILE A 110 -3.49 8.56 0.41
C ILE A 110 -2.15 8.97 -0.21
N ASN A 111 -2.09 9.27 -1.51
CA ASN A 111 -0.87 9.76 -2.13
C ASN A 111 -0.38 11.08 -1.48
N GLY A 112 -1.30 11.98 -1.13
CA GLY A 112 -1.01 13.19 -0.38
C GLY A 112 -0.41 12.90 0.99
N PHE A 113 -0.97 11.93 1.74
CA PHE A 113 -0.44 11.51 3.03
C PHE A 113 0.95 10.86 2.91
N THR A 114 1.12 9.94 1.95
CA THR A 114 2.40 9.23 1.74
C THR A 114 3.53 10.20 1.45
N ASN A 115 3.31 11.14 0.54
CA ASN A 115 4.36 12.09 0.15
C ASN A 115 4.63 13.16 1.22
N ALA A 116 3.63 13.55 2.01
CA ALA A 116 3.77 14.61 3.00
C ALA A 116 4.23 14.14 4.38
N ILE A 117 3.81 12.94 4.80
CA ILE A 117 3.97 12.45 6.17
C ILE A 117 4.74 11.13 6.20
N ASP A 118 4.37 10.14 5.39
CA ASP A 118 4.98 8.81 5.47
C ASP A 118 6.43 8.80 4.96
N ALA A 119 6.71 9.53 3.88
CA ALA A 119 8.06 9.73 3.35
C ALA A 119 8.97 10.56 4.28
N ASN A 120 8.43 11.17 5.33
CA ASN A 120 9.21 11.95 6.28
C ASN A 120 9.85 11.04 7.35
N GLU A 121 11.15 10.78 7.21
CA GLU A 121 11.93 9.96 8.15
C GLU A 121 12.15 10.62 9.52
N SER A 122 11.95 11.94 9.63
CA SER A 122 12.09 12.65 10.93
C SER A 122 10.91 12.43 11.88
N LEU A 123 9.79 11.88 11.39
CA LEU A 123 8.61 11.56 12.19
C LEU A 123 8.65 10.11 12.65
N SER A 124 8.33 9.88 13.93
CA SER A 124 8.18 8.52 14.43
C SER A 124 6.92 7.86 13.88
N ASN A 125 6.89 6.52 13.84
CA ASN A 125 5.69 5.78 13.42
C ASN A 125 4.45 6.13 14.27
N VAL A 126 4.66 6.48 15.54
CA VAL A 126 3.60 6.96 16.43
C VAL A 126 3.06 8.32 15.97
N ASP A 127 3.95 9.25 15.62
CA ASP A 127 3.55 10.57 15.14
C ASP A 127 2.84 10.46 13.79
N LYS A 128 3.36 9.64 12.86
CA LYS A 128 2.72 9.34 11.56
C LYS A 128 1.31 8.78 11.75
N PHE A 129 1.11 7.91 12.74
CA PHE A 129 -0.20 7.35 13.06
C PHE A 129 -1.16 8.41 13.64
N ILE A 130 -0.68 9.30 14.51
CA ILE A 130 -1.48 10.43 15.02
C ILE A 130 -1.91 11.36 13.88
N TYR A 131 -0.99 11.62 12.93
CA TYR A 131 -1.32 12.38 11.72
C TYR A 131 -2.34 11.64 10.85
N LEU A 132 -2.22 10.32 10.70
CA LEU A 132 -3.17 9.52 9.94
C LEU A 132 -4.58 9.59 10.54
N ILE A 133 -4.72 9.46 11.87
CA ILE A 133 -6.02 9.59 12.54
C ILE A 133 -6.64 10.97 12.29
N SER A 134 -5.81 12.03 12.36
CA SER A 134 -6.23 13.41 12.13
C SER A 134 -6.57 13.71 10.67
N PHE A 135 -5.95 12.96 9.75
CA PHE A 135 -6.14 13.05 8.31
C PHE A 135 -7.45 12.37 7.85
N LEU A 136 -7.88 11.34 8.58
CA LEU A 136 -9.16 10.67 8.36
C LEU A 136 -10.29 11.44 9.04
N SER A 137 -11.49 11.38 8.48
CA SER A 137 -12.71 11.93 9.08
C SER A 137 -13.83 10.90 8.99
N GLY A 138 -14.96 11.17 9.68
CA GLY A 138 -16.14 10.31 9.58
C GLY A 138 -15.93 8.90 10.15
N GLU A 139 -16.35 7.89 9.40
CA GLU A 139 -16.34 6.50 9.85
C GLU A 139 -14.92 5.89 9.79
N ALA A 140 -14.13 6.26 8.77
CA ALA A 140 -12.74 5.83 8.64
C ALA A 140 -11.89 6.22 9.87
N SER A 141 -12.06 7.43 10.39
CA SER A 141 -11.33 7.89 11.58
C SER A 141 -11.69 7.07 12.82
N LYS A 142 -12.99 6.75 13.03
CA LYS A 142 -13.43 5.93 14.17
C LYS A 142 -12.83 4.53 14.10
N ILE A 143 -12.87 3.91 12.93
CA ILE A 143 -12.31 2.57 12.68
C ILE A 143 -10.81 2.57 13.01
N VAL A 144 -10.05 3.50 12.43
CA VAL A 144 -8.59 3.59 12.61
C VAL A 144 -8.21 3.95 14.04
N SER A 145 -8.95 4.82 14.72
CA SER A 145 -8.72 5.16 16.14
C SER A 145 -8.94 3.98 17.09
N GLY A 146 -9.75 2.99 16.69
CA GLY A 146 -9.96 1.76 17.44
C GLY A 146 -8.79 0.78 17.35
N PHE A 147 -7.90 0.93 16.36
CA PHE A 147 -6.65 0.19 16.29
C PHE A 147 -5.64 0.90 17.20
N ALA A 148 -5.44 0.32 18.38
CA ALA A 148 -4.65 0.90 19.46
C ALA A 148 -3.24 1.32 19.01
N LEU A 149 -2.76 2.43 19.59
CA LEU A 149 -1.38 2.92 19.68
C LEU A 149 -0.45 1.91 20.40
N THR A 150 -0.50 0.64 20.03
CA THR A 150 0.32 -0.40 20.63
C THR A 150 1.65 -0.42 19.89
N LYS A 151 2.69 0.00 20.60
CA LYS A 151 4.12 0.00 20.23
C LYS A 151 4.65 -1.35 19.72
N ASP A 152 3.80 -2.39 19.69
CA ASP A 152 4.14 -3.79 19.49
C ASP A 152 3.88 -4.33 18.08
N TYR A 153 3.22 -3.61 17.18
CA TYR A 153 3.00 -4.14 15.82
C TYR A 153 4.28 -4.22 14.96
N PHE A 154 5.33 -3.47 15.31
CA PHE A 154 6.58 -3.41 14.54
C PHE A 154 7.74 -4.25 15.09
N LYS A 155 7.51 -5.13 16.08
CA LYS A 155 8.59 -5.90 16.71
C LYS A 155 8.41 -7.43 16.67
N SER A 156 7.74 -7.95 15.63
CA SER A 156 7.59 -9.41 15.42
C SER A 156 8.07 -9.91 14.06
N HIS A 157 8.89 -9.13 13.35
CA HIS A 157 9.62 -9.62 12.16
C HIS A 157 11.09 -9.19 12.28
N VAL A 158 11.79 -9.83 13.21
CA VAL A 158 13.24 -10.04 13.17
C VAL A 158 13.46 -11.54 13.31
#